data_AF-A0A6N2QYX5-F1
#
_entry.id   AF-A0A6N2QYX5-F1
#
_cell.length_a   1.000
_cell.length_b   1.000
_cell.length_c   1.000
_cell.angle_alpha   90.00
_cell.angle_beta   90.00
_cell.angle_gamma   90.00
#
_symmetry.space_group_name_H-M   'P 1'
#
loop_
_entity.id
_entity.type
_entity.pdbx_description
1 polymer ?
#
loop_
_entity_poly.entity_id
_entity_poly.type
_entity_poly.pdbx_seq_one_letter_code
_entity_poly.pdbx_strand_id
1 'polypeptide(L)'
;MSGKLYLCATPIGNLEDITYRVLRILKEVDLIAAEDTRNSIKLLNHFEIKTPMTSYHEYNKFDKGRYLVGQLLDGKNIALITDAGTPGISDPGEELVAMCCEAGIEVTSLPGAAACITALTLSGLPTRRFAFEAFLPSDKKERACILQELKNETRTIILYEAPHRLVKTLEELYAELGDRKISLCRELTKKHETVFRDTLSQAIAWYKENPPKGECVMVLAGRPREELVLEERQKWENMSLEEHLAIYEKEGMSRKDAMKQVAKDRGIRKRDVYQALLNQE
;
A
#
# COMPACT_ATOMS: atom_id res chain seq x y z
N MET A 1 18.25 32.63 -5.30
CA MET A 1 17.73 31.58 -4.38
C MET A 1 16.92 30.64 -5.24
N SER A 2 17.11 29.33 -5.12
CA SER A 2 16.29 28.37 -5.87
C SER A 2 14.83 28.51 -5.46
N GLY A 3 13.93 28.22 -6.39
CA GLY A 3 12.51 28.10 -6.11
C GLY A 3 12.19 26.82 -5.35
N LYS A 4 10.91 26.59 -5.13
CA LYS A 4 10.40 25.49 -4.31
C LYS A 4 9.44 24.61 -5.11
N LEU A 5 9.56 23.29 -4.93
CA LEU A 5 8.61 22.31 -5.46
C LEU A 5 7.50 22.06 -4.43
N TYR A 6 6.25 22.22 -4.87
CA TYR A 6 5.05 21.97 -4.06
C TYR A 6 4.32 20.73 -4.59
N LEU A 7 4.21 19.67 -3.78
CA LEU A 7 3.37 18.52 -4.08
C LEU A 7 1.94 18.83 -3.67
N CYS A 8 1.06 19.02 -4.64
CA CYS A 8 -0.30 19.51 -4.43
C CYS A 8 -1.31 18.38 -4.64
N ALA A 9 -1.86 17.84 -3.55
CA ALA A 9 -2.90 16.83 -3.64
C ALA A 9 -4.19 17.36 -4.28
N THR A 10 -4.65 16.68 -5.33
CA THR A 10 -5.89 16.98 -6.07
C THR A 10 -7.04 16.08 -5.59
N PRO A 11 -8.30 16.49 -5.81
CA PRO A 11 -9.47 15.65 -5.52
C PRO A 11 -9.41 14.24 -6.14
N ILE A 12 -10.04 13.27 -5.48
CA ILE A 12 -10.18 11.88 -5.98
C ILE A 12 -11.57 11.55 -6.54
N GLY A 13 -12.43 12.56 -6.66
CA GLY A 13 -13.80 12.39 -7.18
C GLY A 13 -14.72 13.57 -6.93
N ASN A 14 -14.56 14.27 -5.80
CA ASN A 14 -15.33 15.46 -5.45
C ASN A 14 -14.46 16.71 -5.39
N LEU A 15 -14.79 17.73 -6.19
CA LEU A 15 -14.03 18.98 -6.26
C LEU A 15 -13.91 19.70 -4.90
N GLU A 16 -14.86 19.48 -3.99
CA GLU A 16 -14.85 20.06 -2.64
C GLU A 16 -13.73 19.51 -1.74
N ASP A 17 -13.11 18.38 -2.09
CA ASP A 17 -12.02 17.77 -1.31
C ASP A 17 -10.66 18.48 -1.47
N ILE A 18 -10.58 19.49 -2.35
CA ILE A 18 -9.36 20.29 -2.50
C ILE A 18 -9.18 21.23 -1.31
N THR A 19 -7.95 21.37 -0.83
CA THR A 19 -7.70 22.26 0.32
C THR A 19 -7.50 23.71 -0.13
N TYR A 20 -7.88 24.66 0.73
CA TYR A 20 -7.63 26.10 0.48
C TYR A 20 -6.15 26.40 0.23
N ARG A 21 -5.23 25.66 0.88
CA ARG A 21 -3.79 25.86 0.69
C ARG A 21 -3.34 25.41 -0.70
N VAL A 22 -3.89 24.32 -1.22
CA VAL A 22 -3.63 23.88 -2.61
C VAL A 22 -4.14 24.93 -3.58
N LEU A 23 -5.39 25.38 -3.43
CA LEU A 23 -5.96 26.42 -4.30
C LEU A 23 -5.12 27.69 -4.33
N ARG A 24 -4.65 28.15 -3.17
CA ARG A 24 -3.78 29.33 -3.07
C ARG A 24 -2.45 29.10 -3.79
N ILE A 25 -1.74 28.01 -3.48
CA ILE A 25 -0.43 27.71 -4.08
C ILE A 25 -0.54 27.54 -5.60
N LEU A 26 -1.57 26.85 -6.10
CA LEU A 26 -1.76 26.71 -7.55
C LEU A 26 -1.97 28.06 -8.26
N LYS A 27 -2.46 29.11 -7.58
CA LYS A 27 -2.58 30.47 -8.12
C LYS A 27 -1.30 31.32 -8.00
N GLU A 28 -0.38 30.92 -7.12
CA GLU A 28 0.83 31.71 -6.78
C GLU A 28 2.12 31.19 -7.43
N VAL A 29 2.19 29.88 -7.74
CA VAL A 29 3.37 29.28 -8.41
C VAL A 29 3.53 29.78 -9.85
N ASP A 30 4.76 29.70 -10.37
CA ASP A 30 5.08 30.15 -11.73
C ASP A 30 4.66 29.14 -12.81
N LEU A 31 4.59 27.85 -12.43
CA LEU A 31 4.29 26.75 -13.34
C LEU A 31 3.61 25.59 -12.59
N ILE A 32 2.63 24.96 -13.22
CA ILE A 32 2.03 23.70 -12.78
C ILE A 32 2.55 22.57 -13.68
N ALA A 33 3.20 21.57 -13.09
CA ALA A 33 3.51 20.30 -13.75
C ALA A 33 2.38 19.31 -13.45
N ALA A 34 1.72 18.82 -14.50
CA ALA A 34 0.54 17.95 -14.39
C ALA A 34 0.71 16.66 -15.20
N GLU A 35 0.19 15.55 -14.67
CA GLU A 35 0.21 14.25 -15.34
C GLU A 35 -0.55 14.27 -16.68
N ASP A 36 -1.86 14.53 -16.67
CA ASP A 36 -2.64 14.84 -17.86
C ASP A 36 -3.18 16.29 -17.81
N THR A 37 -2.63 17.13 -18.69
CA THR A 37 -3.04 18.53 -18.81
C THR A 37 -4.49 18.69 -19.28
N ARG A 38 -5.04 17.73 -20.02
CA ARG A 38 -6.44 17.75 -20.50
C ARG A 38 -7.42 17.42 -19.39
N ASN A 39 -7.00 16.63 -18.40
CA ASN A 39 -7.79 16.37 -17.20
C ASN A 39 -7.67 17.57 -16.24
N SER A 40 -6.43 17.94 -15.92
CA SER A 40 -6.12 19.00 -14.95
C SER A 40 -6.71 20.37 -15.32
N ILE A 41 -6.81 20.71 -16.62
CA ILE A 41 -7.40 21.99 -17.04
C ILE A 41 -8.85 22.17 -16.57
N LYS A 42 -9.62 21.09 -16.40
CA LYS A 42 -11.00 21.16 -15.89
C LYS A 42 -11.02 21.64 -14.43
N LEU A 43 -10.12 21.09 -13.61
CA LEU A 43 -9.91 21.50 -12.22
C LEU A 43 -9.50 22.98 -12.15
N LEU A 44 -8.50 23.37 -12.94
CA LEU A 44 -7.99 24.73 -12.94
C LEU A 44 -9.06 25.74 -13.38
N ASN A 45 -9.83 25.42 -14.42
CA ASN A 45 -10.94 26.25 -14.88
C ASN A 45 -12.04 26.40 -13.83
N HIS A 46 -12.41 25.32 -13.14
CA HIS A 46 -13.43 25.36 -12.08
C HIS A 46 -13.04 26.32 -10.95
N PHE A 47 -11.76 26.36 -10.58
CA PHE A 47 -11.24 27.22 -9.50
C PHE A 47 -10.63 28.54 -9.97
N GLU A 48 -10.81 28.87 -11.26
CA GLU A 48 -10.30 30.09 -11.91
C GLU A 48 -8.77 30.27 -11.75
N ILE A 49 -8.02 29.17 -11.84
CA ILE A 49 -6.57 29.16 -11.78
C ILE A 49 -6.00 29.40 -13.19
N LYS A 50 -5.21 30.46 -13.34
CA LYS A 50 -4.65 30.89 -14.64
C LYS A 50 -3.17 30.57 -14.83
N THR A 51 -2.55 29.94 -13.83
CA THR A 51 -1.14 29.59 -13.84
C THR A 51 -0.82 28.70 -15.04
N PRO A 52 0.28 28.98 -15.77
CA PRO A 52 0.70 28.14 -16.89
C PRO A 52 0.89 26.68 -16.45
N MET A 53 0.52 25.74 -17.33
CA MET A 53 0.62 24.32 -17.06
C MET A 53 1.48 23.63 -18.12
N THR A 54 2.25 22.64 -17.71
CA THR A 54 3.05 21.76 -18.57
C THR A 54 2.82 20.30 -18.21
N SER A 55 2.98 19.40 -19.18
CA SER A 55 2.85 17.96 -18.91
C SER A 55 4.09 17.42 -18.21
N TYR A 56 3.88 16.50 -17.27
CA TYR A 56 4.91 15.70 -16.60
C TYR A 56 4.30 14.33 -16.26
N HIS A 57 4.62 13.31 -17.07
CA HIS A 57 4.00 11.99 -16.99
C HIS A 57 5.05 10.88 -17.17
N GLU A 58 4.66 9.62 -16.94
CA GLU A 58 5.56 8.46 -16.92
C GLU A 58 6.54 8.40 -18.12
N TYR A 59 6.05 8.64 -19.34
CA TYR A 59 6.86 8.56 -20.56
C TYR A 59 7.88 9.70 -20.77
N ASN A 60 7.76 10.82 -20.04
CA ASN A 60 8.68 11.97 -20.19
C ASN A 60 9.39 12.35 -18.88
N LYS A 61 9.20 11.57 -17.82
CA LYS A 61 9.57 11.93 -16.44
C LYS A 61 11.05 12.29 -16.26
N PHE A 62 11.95 11.68 -17.03
CA PHE A 62 13.38 11.96 -16.94
C PHE A 62 13.77 13.27 -17.65
N ASP A 63 13.43 13.41 -18.94
CA ASP A 63 13.79 14.61 -19.72
C ASP A 63 13.06 15.84 -19.21
N LYS A 64 11.75 15.69 -18.96
CA LYS A 64 10.94 16.77 -18.43
C LYS A 64 11.30 17.09 -16.97
N GLY A 65 11.68 16.08 -16.19
CA GLY A 65 12.14 16.26 -14.81
C GLY A 65 13.38 17.14 -14.74
N ARG A 66 14.40 16.84 -15.56
CA ARG A 66 15.61 17.67 -15.69
C ARG A 66 15.29 19.11 -16.07
N TYR A 67 14.37 19.31 -17.02
CA TYR A 67 13.90 20.64 -17.39
C TYR A 67 13.27 21.40 -16.21
N LEU A 68 12.37 20.75 -15.46
CA LEU A 68 11.70 21.36 -14.30
C LEU A 68 12.69 21.68 -13.18
N VAL A 69 13.66 20.80 -12.91
CA VAL A 69 14.75 21.04 -11.97
C VAL A 69 15.56 22.27 -12.37
N GLY A 70 15.89 22.45 -13.65
CA GLY A 70 16.53 23.66 -14.15
C GLY A 70 15.73 24.93 -13.85
N GLN A 71 14.41 24.89 -14.08
CA GLN A 71 13.52 26.01 -13.77
C GLN A 71 13.46 26.32 -12.26
N LEU A 72 13.47 25.30 -11.42
CA LEU A 72 13.53 25.46 -9.96
C LEU A 72 14.86 26.09 -9.52
N LEU A 73 15.99 25.66 -10.09
CA LEU A 73 17.30 26.27 -9.82
C LEU A 73 17.35 27.75 -10.24
N ASP A 74 16.66 28.10 -11.32
CA ASP A 74 16.51 29.49 -11.80
C ASP A 74 15.60 30.36 -10.91
N GLY A 75 15.02 29.79 -9.85
CA GLY A 75 14.21 30.53 -8.87
C GLY A 75 12.70 30.40 -9.05
N LYS A 76 12.21 29.62 -10.02
CA LYS A 76 10.76 29.45 -10.23
C LYS A 76 10.17 28.49 -9.23
N ASN A 77 8.99 28.81 -8.71
CA ASN A 77 8.18 27.91 -7.91
C ASN A 77 7.32 27.03 -8.82
N ILE A 78 7.31 25.73 -8.55
CA ILE A 78 6.56 24.76 -9.36
C ILE A 78 5.62 23.98 -8.46
N ALA A 79 4.37 23.84 -8.86
CA ALA A 79 3.44 22.88 -8.26
C ALA A 79 3.39 21.61 -9.11
N LEU A 80 3.55 20.45 -8.48
CA LEU A 80 3.27 19.15 -9.08
C LEU A 80 1.88 18.70 -8.69
N ILE A 81 1.07 18.28 -9.67
CA ILE A 81 -0.23 17.64 -9.48
C ILE A 81 -0.31 16.32 -10.27
N THR A 82 -1.04 15.35 -9.73
CA THR A 82 -1.47 14.13 -10.44
C THR A 82 -2.96 14.27 -10.80
N ASP A 83 -3.45 13.39 -11.66
CA ASP A 83 -4.84 13.38 -12.10
C ASP A 83 -5.84 13.22 -10.94
N ALA A 84 -5.46 12.49 -9.89
CA ALA A 84 -6.26 12.33 -8.69
C ALA A 84 -5.41 11.97 -7.46
N GLY A 85 -5.62 12.68 -6.36
CA GLY A 85 -5.00 12.35 -5.07
C GLY A 85 -3.63 12.99 -4.87
N THR A 86 -2.78 12.30 -4.12
CA THR A 86 -1.49 12.85 -3.63
C THR A 86 -0.36 12.53 -4.60
N PRO A 87 0.33 13.54 -5.19
CA PRO A 87 1.45 13.32 -6.09
C PRO A 87 2.60 12.55 -5.44
N GLY A 88 3.30 11.74 -6.24
CA GLY A 88 4.40 10.87 -5.85
C GLY A 88 3.95 9.50 -5.34
N ILE A 89 2.67 9.12 -5.48
CA ILE A 89 2.14 7.84 -5.04
C ILE A 89 1.47 7.13 -6.22
N SER A 90 2.17 6.11 -6.76
CA SER A 90 1.71 5.39 -7.96
C SER A 90 1.57 6.28 -9.20
N ASP A 91 2.39 7.33 -9.27
CA ASP A 91 2.45 8.33 -10.33
C ASP A 91 3.92 8.75 -10.56
N PRO A 92 4.25 9.55 -11.59
CA PRO A 92 5.64 9.84 -11.95
C PRO A 92 6.34 10.82 -11.00
N GLY A 93 5.64 11.36 -10.01
CA GLY A 93 6.14 12.40 -9.11
C GLY A 93 7.31 11.99 -8.21
N GLU A 94 7.44 10.69 -7.90
CA GLU A 94 8.54 10.15 -7.10
C GLU A 94 9.90 10.54 -7.70
N GLU A 95 10.02 10.40 -9.02
CA GLU A 95 11.25 10.70 -9.76
C GLU A 95 11.62 12.19 -9.68
N LEU A 96 10.64 13.10 -9.84
CA LEU A 96 10.88 14.54 -9.75
C LEU A 96 11.33 14.96 -8.35
N VAL A 97 10.72 14.37 -7.32
CA VAL A 97 11.10 14.63 -5.92
C VAL A 97 12.54 14.20 -5.67
N ALA A 98 12.93 13.00 -6.14
CA ALA A 98 14.29 12.51 -6.01
C ALA A 98 15.30 13.47 -6.68
N MET A 99 15.04 13.87 -7.94
CA MET A 99 15.90 14.82 -8.66
C MET A 99 16.01 16.18 -7.94
N CYS A 100 14.93 16.67 -7.33
CA CYS A 100 14.94 17.92 -6.57
C CYS A 100 15.78 17.81 -5.30
N CYS A 101 15.64 16.71 -4.55
CA CYS A 101 16.43 16.43 -3.36
C CYS A 101 17.92 16.34 -3.69
N GLU A 102 18.29 15.65 -4.76
CA GLU A 102 19.67 15.56 -5.24
C GLU A 102 20.26 16.94 -5.61
N ALA A 103 19.44 17.83 -6.16
CA ALA A 103 19.84 19.19 -6.52
C ALA A 103 19.79 20.19 -5.35
N GLY A 104 19.41 19.75 -4.13
CA GLY A 104 19.28 20.63 -2.96
C GLY A 104 18.10 21.61 -3.04
N ILE A 105 17.11 21.34 -3.89
CA ILE A 105 15.88 22.14 -4.01
C ILE A 105 14.94 21.80 -2.86
N GLU A 106 14.32 22.82 -2.27
CA GLU A 106 13.31 22.60 -1.24
C GLU A 106 12.05 21.96 -1.84
N VAL A 107 11.61 20.85 -1.25
CA VAL A 107 10.36 20.16 -1.58
C VAL A 107 9.43 20.23 -0.38
N THR A 108 8.18 20.62 -0.60
CA THR A 108 7.12 20.53 0.43
C THR A 108 5.90 19.80 -0.11
N SER A 109 5.21 19.08 0.77
CA SER A 109 3.92 18.47 0.46
C SER A 109 2.76 19.26 1.05
N LEU A 110 1.67 19.38 0.29
CA LEU A 110 0.40 19.90 0.74
C LEU A 110 -0.54 18.73 1.05
N PRO A 111 -0.91 18.53 2.33
CA PRO A 111 -1.89 17.52 2.69
C PRO A 111 -3.19 17.69 1.91
N GLY A 112 -3.80 16.56 1.56
CA GLY A 112 -5.08 16.51 0.85
C GLY A 112 -5.52 15.06 0.63
N ALA A 113 -6.33 14.85 -0.41
CA ALA A 113 -6.97 13.57 -0.66
C ALA A 113 -5.96 12.45 -0.96
N ALA A 114 -6.18 11.29 -0.34
CA ALA A 114 -5.45 10.06 -0.60
C ALA A 114 -6.41 8.87 -0.51
N ALA A 115 -6.70 8.23 -1.65
CA ALA A 115 -7.73 7.20 -1.74
C ALA A 115 -7.46 6.00 -0.81
N CYS A 116 -6.19 5.61 -0.62
CA CYS A 116 -5.79 4.56 0.31
C CYS A 116 -6.17 4.86 1.77
N ILE A 117 -5.97 6.10 2.22
CA ILE A 117 -6.29 6.51 3.60
C ILE A 117 -7.81 6.65 3.78
N THR A 118 -8.50 7.23 2.80
CA THR A 118 -9.96 7.32 2.80
C THR A 118 -10.57 5.90 2.85
N ALA A 119 -10.11 4.97 2.02
CA ALA A 119 -10.57 3.59 2.04
C ALA A 119 -10.26 2.87 3.36
N LEU A 120 -9.05 3.05 3.90
CA LEU A 120 -8.64 2.43 5.16
C LEU A 120 -9.56 2.86 6.32
N THR A 121 -9.84 4.16 6.43
CA THR A 121 -10.72 4.70 7.48
C THR A 121 -12.17 4.28 7.32
N LEU A 122 -12.64 4.07 6.09
CA LEU A 122 -13.97 3.51 5.81
C LEU A 122 -14.03 1.98 6.00
N SER A 123 -12.91 1.27 5.96
CA SER A 123 -12.89 -0.20 5.86
C SER A 123 -13.49 -0.93 7.07
N GLY A 124 -13.41 -0.34 8.26
CA GLY A 124 -13.73 -1.03 9.52
C GLY A 124 -12.66 -2.04 9.96
N LEU A 125 -11.49 -2.09 9.29
CA LEU A 125 -10.35 -2.93 9.65
C LEU A 125 -9.34 -2.17 10.53
N PRO A 126 -8.43 -2.87 11.23
CA PRO A 126 -7.43 -2.23 12.07
C PRO A 126 -6.56 -1.23 11.30
N THR A 127 -6.49 0.01 11.76
CA THR A 127 -5.77 1.09 11.07
C THR A 127 -4.42 1.44 11.69
N ARG A 128 -4.06 0.82 12.83
CA ARG A 128 -2.82 1.13 13.57
C ARG A 128 -1.55 0.84 12.78
N ARG A 129 -1.55 -0.25 12.01
CA ARG A 129 -0.45 -0.65 11.13
C ARG A 129 -1.04 -1.21 9.86
N PHE A 130 -0.57 -0.73 8.72
CA PHE A 130 -1.00 -1.21 7.42
C PHE A 130 0.20 -1.33 6.48
N ALA A 131 0.00 -2.07 5.39
CA ALA A 131 0.85 -2.14 4.22
C ALA A 131 0.04 -1.57 3.05
N PHE A 132 0.69 -0.78 2.20
CA PHE A 132 0.09 -0.26 0.97
C PHE A 132 0.92 -0.77 -0.20
N GLU A 133 0.29 -1.58 -1.04
CA GLU A 133 0.93 -2.30 -2.16
C GLU A 133 0.54 -1.70 -3.52
N ALA A 134 -0.19 -0.58 -3.52
CA ALA A 134 -0.68 0.07 -4.73
C ALA A 134 -1.34 -0.93 -5.69
N PHE A 135 -0.95 -0.93 -6.98
CA PHE A 135 -1.42 -1.88 -7.97
C PHE A 135 -0.48 -3.08 -8.04
N LEU A 136 -1.06 -4.29 -8.04
CA LEU A 136 -0.25 -5.49 -8.31
C LEU A 136 0.34 -5.43 -9.73
N PRO A 137 1.63 -5.79 -9.89
CA PRO A 137 2.32 -5.69 -11.17
C PRO A 137 1.69 -6.59 -12.23
N SER A 138 1.90 -6.21 -13.48
CA SER A 138 1.48 -6.99 -14.64
C SER A 138 2.40 -8.18 -14.91
N ASP A 139 3.67 -8.11 -14.50
CA ASP A 139 4.60 -9.23 -14.57
C ASP A 139 4.15 -10.37 -13.64
N LYS A 140 4.07 -11.58 -14.20
CA LYS A 140 3.52 -12.73 -13.49
C LYS A 140 4.44 -13.22 -12.36
N LYS A 141 5.76 -13.15 -12.54
CA LYS A 141 6.71 -13.65 -11.54
C LYS A 141 6.78 -12.69 -10.35
N GLU A 142 6.86 -11.40 -10.63
CA GLU A 142 6.84 -10.35 -9.63
C GLU A 142 5.54 -10.38 -8.82
N ARG A 143 4.40 -10.46 -9.52
CA ARG A 143 3.07 -10.59 -8.89
C ARG A 143 2.98 -11.80 -7.98
N ALA A 144 3.46 -12.97 -8.42
CA ALA A 144 3.47 -14.17 -7.60
C ALA A 144 4.33 -14.02 -6.35
N CYS A 145 5.50 -13.36 -6.45
CA CYS A 145 6.37 -13.07 -5.31
C CYS A 145 5.64 -12.21 -4.27
N ILE A 146 5.02 -11.10 -4.70
CA ILE A 146 4.26 -10.21 -3.82
C ILE A 146 3.11 -10.96 -3.15
N LEU A 147 2.35 -11.77 -3.89
CA LEU A 147 1.25 -12.56 -3.30
C LEU A 147 1.76 -13.54 -2.22
N GLN A 148 2.93 -14.15 -2.40
CA GLN A 148 3.55 -14.99 -1.36
C GLN A 148 3.96 -14.19 -0.13
N GLU A 149 4.47 -12.96 -0.30
CA GLU A 149 4.80 -12.08 0.83
C GLU A 149 3.54 -11.70 1.63
N LEU A 150 2.45 -11.38 0.93
CA LEU A 150 1.17 -11.01 1.55
C LEU A 150 0.49 -12.17 2.31
N LYS A 151 0.86 -13.42 2.00
CA LYS A 151 0.34 -14.61 2.69
C LYS A 151 0.59 -14.59 4.19
N ASN A 152 1.73 -14.06 4.64
CA ASN A 152 2.05 -13.97 6.07
C ASN A 152 1.96 -12.54 6.63
N GLU A 153 1.55 -11.57 5.83
CA GLU A 153 1.36 -10.21 6.29
C GLU A 153 0.24 -10.13 7.34
N THR A 154 0.54 -9.55 8.50
CA THR A 154 -0.34 -9.47 9.68
C THR A 154 -1.00 -8.11 9.82
N ARG A 155 -0.49 -7.09 9.11
CA ARG A 155 -1.05 -5.75 9.02
C ARG A 155 -2.22 -5.75 8.03
N THR A 156 -3.09 -4.75 8.14
CA THR A 156 -4.10 -4.48 7.12
C THR A 156 -3.40 -4.15 5.79
N ILE A 157 -3.86 -4.72 4.69
CA ILE A 157 -3.25 -4.57 3.36
C ILE A 157 -4.17 -3.71 2.50
N ILE A 158 -3.63 -2.71 1.80
CA ILE A 158 -4.37 -1.85 0.89
C ILE A 158 -3.83 -2.03 -0.53
N LEU A 159 -4.73 -2.29 -1.47
CA LEU A 159 -4.46 -2.46 -2.89
C LEU A 159 -5.39 -1.58 -3.71
N TYR A 160 -4.90 -1.08 -4.84
CA TYR A 160 -5.72 -0.49 -5.90
C TYR A 160 -5.95 -1.52 -7.00
N GLU A 161 -7.12 -1.49 -7.61
CA GLU A 161 -7.41 -2.36 -8.76
C GLU A 161 -8.38 -1.71 -9.74
N ALA A 162 -8.13 -1.95 -11.02
CA ALA A 162 -9.02 -1.50 -12.08
C ALA A 162 -10.28 -2.40 -12.11
N PRO A 163 -11.47 -1.85 -12.41
CA PRO A 163 -12.73 -2.60 -12.29
C PRO A 163 -12.75 -3.87 -13.16
N HIS A 164 -12.21 -3.80 -14.37
CA HIS A 164 -12.16 -4.93 -15.31
C HIS A 164 -11.22 -6.07 -14.86
N ARG A 165 -10.34 -5.82 -13.87
CA ARG A 165 -9.42 -6.81 -13.29
C ARG A 165 -9.86 -7.31 -11.91
N LEU A 166 -10.79 -6.64 -11.26
CA LEU A 166 -11.14 -6.87 -9.86
C LEU A 166 -11.42 -8.35 -9.55
N VAL A 167 -12.35 -8.97 -10.29
CA VAL A 167 -12.77 -10.35 -10.01
C VAL A 167 -11.59 -11.32 -10.09
N LYS A 168 -10.75 -11.19 -11.12
CA LYS A 168 -9.55 -12.01 -11.29
C LYS A 168 -8.59 -11.82 -10.11
N THR A 169 -8.35 -10.58 -9.69
CA THR A 169 -7.45 -10.29 -8.57
C THR A 169 -8.02 -10.81 -7.24
N LEU A 170 -9.35 -10.75 -7.03
CA LEU A 170 -10.00 -11.36 -5.86
C LEU A 170 -9.80 -12.88 -5.84
N GLU A 171 -9.95 -13.56 -6.98
CA GLU A 171 -9.74 -15.01 -7.09
C GLU A 171 -8.29 -15.40 -6.78
N GLU A 172 -7.31 -14.65 -7.28
CA GLU A 172 -5.89 -14.88 -6.97
C GLU A 172 -5.57 -14.62 -5.50
N LEU A 173 -6.11 -13.55 -4.91
CA LEU A 173 -5.95 -13.27 -3.48
C LEU A 173 -6.57 -14.38 -2.64
N TYR A 174 -7.76 -14.85 -2.99
CA TYR A 174 -8.40 -15.97 -2.29
C TYR A 174 -7.56 -17.25 -2.38
N ALA A 175 -7.01 -17.56 -3.56
CA ALA A 175 -6.19 -18.75 -3.76
C ALA A 175 -4.91 -18.73 -2.90
N GLU A 176 -4.26 -17.58 -2.75
CA GLU A 176 -2.98 -17.47 -2.05
C GLU A 176 -3.11 -17.14 -0.56
N LEU A 177 -4.07 -16.30 -0.19
CA LEU A 177 -4.22 -15.73 1.15
C LEU A 177 -5.33 -16.41 1.97
N GLY A 178 -6.19 -17.22 1.34
CA GLY A 178 -7.39 -17.81 1.94
C GLY A 178 -8.55 -16.82 2.07
N ASP A 179 -9.60 -17.20 2.79
CA ASP A 179 -10.84 -16.42 2.88
C ASP A 179 -10.79 -15.25 3.88
N ARG A 180 -9.93 -14.27 3.61
CA ARG A 180 -9.75 -13.10 4.49
C ARG A 180 -10.92 -12.15 4.40
N LYS A 181 -11.16 -11.42 5.50
CA LYS A 181 -12.05 -10.24 5.49
C LYS A 181 -11.50 -9.17 4.57
N ILE A 182 -12.39 -8.54 3.83
CA ILE A 182 -12.09 -7.48 2.86
C ILE A 182 -13.15 -6.38 2.92
N SER A 183 -12.71 -5.14 2.73
CA SER A 183 -13.54 -4.00 2.40
C SER A 183 -13.20 -3.51 1.00
N LEU A 184 -14.17 -3.47 0.10
CA LEU A 184 -14.03 -2.97 -1.26
C LEU A 184 -14.72 -1.62 -1.36
N CYS A 185 -13.93 -0.56 -1.44
CA CYS A 185 -14.39 0.81 -1.58
C CYS A 185 -14.37 1.20 -3.06
N ARG A 186 -15.50 1.66 -3.59
CA ARG A 186 -15.65 2.03 -4.99
C ARG A 186 -16.13 3.45 -5.10
N GLU A 187 -15.63 4.15 -6.13
CA GLU A 187 -16.08 5.50 -6.48
C GLU A 187 -16.05 6.46 -5.27
N LEU A 188 -14.97 6.35 -4.47
CA LEU A 188 -14.75 7.16 -3.27
C LEU A 188 -14.98 8.64 -3.56
N THR A 189 -15.71 9.32 -2.69
CA THR A 189 -16.12 10.73 -2.75
C THR A 189 -17.08 11.09 -3.89
N LYS A 190 -17.35 10.18 -4.85
CA LYS A 190 -18.24 10.43 -5.99
C LYS A 190 -19.69 10.11 -5.61
N LYS A 191 -20.64 10.46 -6.49
CA LYS A 191 -22.09 10.24 -6.30
C LYS A 191 -22.48 8.78 -6.02
N HIS A 192 -21.70 7.82 -6.53
CA HIS A 192 -21.97 6.40 -6.41
C HIS A 192 -20.97 5.69 -5.48
N GLU A 193 -20.47 6.38 -4.46
CA GLU A 193 -19.62 5.78 -3.43
C GLU A 193 -20.30 4.56 -2.80
N THR A 194 -19.60 3.43 -2.81
CA THR A 194 -20.08 2.20 -2.17
C THR A 194 -18.95 1.50 -1.43
N VAL A 195 -19.29 0.85 -0.32
CA VAL A 195 -18.35 0.05 0.46
C VAL A 195 -18.95 -1.33 0.72
N PHE A 196 -18.40 -2.35 0.08
CA PHE A 196 -18.72 -3.75 0.34
C PHE A 196 -17.81 -4.27 1.46
N ARG A 197 -18.35 -5.00 2.44
CA ARG A 197 -17.58 -5.56 3.56
C ARG A 197 -18.02 -6.99 3.82
N ASP A 198 -17.13 -7.94 3.56
CA ASP A 198 -17.37 -9.36 3.83
C ASP A 198 -16.03 -10.12 3.74
N THR A 199 -16.04 -11.39 3.33
CA THR A 199 -14.85 -12.17 2.99
C THR A 199 -14.53 -12.13 1.49
N LEU A 200 -13.34 -12.60 1.11
CA LEU A 200 -12.91 -12.71 -0.28
C LEU A 200 -13.86 -13.60 -1.10
N SER A 201 -14.33 -14.72 -0.55
CA SER A 201 -15.26 -15.63 -1.22
C SER A 201 -16.60 -14.95 -1.53
N GLN A 202 -17.15 -14.19 -0.58
CA GLN A 202 -18.39 -13.43 -0.78
C GLN A 202 -18.19 -12.28 -1.76
N ALA A 203 -17.04 -11.60 -1.72
CA ALA A 203 -16.70 -10.58 -2.71
C ALA A 203 -16.65 -11.16 -4.13
N ILE A 204 -16.01 -12.33 -4.32
CA ILE A 204 -15.94 -13.00 -5.62
C ILE A 204 -17.35 -13.33 -6.13
N ALA A 205 -18.21 -13.91 -5.28
CA ALA A 205 -19.59 -14.24 -5.65
C ALA A 205 -20.37 -12.98 -6.07
N TRP A 206 -20.33 -11.93 -5.25
CA TRP A 206 -21.05 -10.68 -5.51
C TRP A 206 -20.63 -10.01 -6.81
N TYR A 207 -19.32 -9.85 -7.05
CA TYR A 207 -18.81 -9.10 -8.20
C TYR A 207 -18.79 -9.90 -9.51
N LYS A 208 -18.98 -11.22 -9.47
CA LYS A 208 -19.31 -12.02 -10.66
C LYS A 208 -20.69 -11.70 -11.20
N GLU A 209 -21.66 -11.50 -10.31
CA GLU A 209 -23.04 -11.14 -10.68
C GLU A 209 -23.23 -9.64 -10.88
N ASN A 210 -22.43 -8.82 -10.19
CA ASN A 210 -22.50 -7.37 -10.20
C ASN A 210 -21.15 -6.76 -10.65
N PRO A 211 -20.84 -6.79 -11.96
CA PRO A 211 -19.56 -6.30 -12.46
C PRO A 211 -19.25 -4.89 -11.95
N PRO A 212 -18.07 -4.67 -11.36
CA PRO A 212 -17.71 -3.37 -10.83
C PRO A 212 -17.55 -2.35 -11.96
N LYS A 213 -17.89 -1.11 -11.64
CA LYS A 213 -17.62 0.10 -12.43
C LYS A 213 -16.83 1.08 -11.58
N GLY A 214 -15.99 1.86 -12.22
CA GLY A 214 -15.16 2.86 -11.55
C GLY A 214 -13.97 2.26 -10.82
N GLU A 215 -13.19 3.11 -10.19
CA GLU A 215 -11.96 2.73 -9.48
C GLU A 215 -12.28 2.01 -8.17
N CYS A 216 -11.45 1.03 -7.82
CA CYS A 216 -11.64 0.18 -6.65
C CYS A 216 -10.41 0.26 -5.73
N VAL A 217 -10.64 0.49 -4.43
CA VAL A 217 -9.64 0.32 -3.38
C VAL A 217 -10.04 -0.87 -2.52
N MET A 218 -9.15 -1.86 -2.43
CA MET A 218 -9.33 -3.05 -1.62
C MET A 218 -8.56 -2.89 -0.32
N VAL A 219 -9.23 -3.14 0.81
CA VAL A 219 -8.63 -3.15 2.14
C VAL A 219 -8.83 -4.53 2.74
N LEU A 220 -7.77 -5.32 2.83
CA LEU A 220 -7.80 -6.69 3.33
C LEU A 220 -7.32 -6.75 4.77
N ALA A 221 -7.96 -7.61 5.56
CA ALA A 221 -7.44 -7.96 6.86
C ALA A 221 -6.09 -8.68 6.71
N GLY A 222 -5.16 -8.33 7.59
CA GLY A 222 -3.94 -9.12 7.77
C GLY A 222 -4.27 -10.49 8.37
N ARG A 223 -3.31 -11.41 8.25
CA ARG A 223 -3.37 -12.69 8.91
C ARG A 223 -3.33 -12.53 10.43
N PRO A 224 -4.22 -13.17 11.21
CA PRO A 224 -4.14 -13.15 12.67
C PRO A 224 -2.78 -13.67 13.16
N ARG A 225 -2.17 -12.96 14.11
CA ARG A 225 -0.86 -13.36 14.65
C ARG A 225 -0.94 -14.63 15.45
N GLU A 226 -2.07 -14.84 16.12
CA GLU A 226 -2.36 -16.02 16.91
C GLU A 226 -2.30 -17.29 16.04
N GLU A 227 -2.79 -17.23 14.80
CA GLU A 227 -2.71 -18.35 13.85
C GLU A 227 -1.26 -18.68 13.49
N LEU A 228 -0.43 -17.67 13.21
CA LEU A 228 1.00 -17.89 12.92
C LEU A 228 1.73 -18.56 14.08
N VAL A 229 1.45 -18.10 15.31
CA VAL A 229 2.04 -18.68 16.52
C VAL A 229 1.56 -20.12 16.74
N LEU A 230 0.29 -20.41 16.46
CA LEU A 230 -0.26 -21.77 16.57
C LEU A 230 0.35 -22.71 15.51
N GLU A 231 0.48 -22.27 14.26
CA GLU A 231 1.12 -23.06 13.20
C GLU A 231 2.58 -23.37 13.51
N GLU A 232 3.32 -22.38 14.04
CA GLU A 232 4.71 -22.57 14.44
C GLU A 232 4.82 -23.60 15.58
N ARG A 233 3.92 -23.53 16.58
CA ARG A 233 3.84 -24.53 17.65
C ARG A 233 3.50 -25.93 17.13
N GLN A 234 2.52 -26.03 16.23
CA GLN A 234 2.11 -27.32 15.64
C GLN A 234 3.23 -27.98 14.83
N LYS A 235 4.07 -27.19 14.13
CA LYS A 235 5.27 -27.73 13.47
C LYS A 235 6.19 -28.45 14.44
N TRP A 236 6.37 -27.88 15.63
CA TRP A 236 7.15 -28.52 16.68
C TRP A 236 6.41 -29.72 17.25
N GLU A 237 5.10 -29.64 17.52
CA GLU A 237 4.32 -30.78 18.06
C GLU A 237 4.33 -32.02 17.15
N ASN A 238 4.37 -31.83 15.82
CA ASN A 238 4.45 -32.93 14.85
C ASN A 238 5.80 -33.66 14.83
N MET A 239 6.82 -33.10 15.48
CA MET A 239 8.16 -33.69 15.62
C MET A 239 8.30 -34.34 17.00
N SER A 240 9.08 -35.42 17.12
CA SER A 240 9.37 -35.95 18.46
C SER A 240 10.16 -34.93 19.29
N LEU A 241 10.07 -35.03 20.63
CA LEU A 241 10.85 -34.14 21.51
C LEU A 241 12.36 -34.35 21.32
N GLU A 242 12.78 -35.57 20.97
CA GLU A 242 14.17 -35.96 20.73
C GLU A 242 14.69 -35.38 19.43
N GLU A 243 13.90 -35.47 18.35
CA GLU A 243 14.22 -34.87 17.06
C GLU A 243 14.37 -33.35 17.17
N HIS A 244 13.47 -32.71 17.91
CA HIS A 244 13.52 -31.26 18.14
C HIS A 244 14.70 -30.86 19.01
N LEU A 245 15.02 -31.64 20.04
CA LEU A 245 16.20 -31.42 20.87
C LEU A 245 17.49 -31.56 20.06
N ALA A 246 17.56 -32.59 19.19
CA ALA A 246 18.72 -32.87 18.35
C ALA A 246 19.02 -31.76 17.33
N ILE A 247 18.01 -30.99 16.89
CA ILE A 247 18.22 -29.80 16.06
C ILE A 247 19.08 -28.77 16.81
N TYR A 248 18.67 -28.43 18.04
CA TYR A 248 19.40 -27.43 18.84
C TYR A 248 20.76 -27.93 19.33
N GLU A 249 20.92 -29.22 19.61
CA GLU A 249 22.22 -29.80 19.92
C GLU A 249 23.17 -29.76 18.70
N LYS A 250 22.66 -29.97 17.47
CA LYS A 250 23.44 -29.80 16.24
C LYS A 250 23.84 -28.34 15.97
N GLU A 251 23.03 -27.39 16.41
CA GLU A 251 23.36 -25.95 16.39
C GLU A 251 24.35 -25.54 17.49
N GLY A 252 24.81 -26.49 18.32
CA GLY A 252 25.83 -26.27 19.34
C GLY A 252 25.28 -25.81 20.70
N MET A 253 23.96 -25.86 20.92
CA MET A 253 23.39 -25.55 22.24
C MET A 253 23.66 -26.68 23.24
N SER A 254 23.86 -26.30 24.51
CA SER A 254 23.93 -27.30 25.58
C SER A 254 22.57 -28.01 25.72
N ARG A 255 22.56 -29.31 26.06
CA ARG A 255 21.31 -30.08 26.26
C ARG A 255 20.34 -29.40 27.23
N LYS A 256 20.87 -28.71 28.25
CA LYS A 256 20.08 -27.94 29.23
C LYS A 256 19.38 -26.74 28.60
N ASP A 257 20.05 -26.03 27.70
CA ASP A 257 19.54 -24.85 27.02
C ASP A 257 18.62 -25.24 25.85
N ALA A 258 18.98 -26.28 25.11
CA ALA A 258 18.15 -26.92 24.09
C ALA A 258 16.78 -27.34 24.69
N MET A 259 16.76 -28.03 25.83
CA MET A 259 15.50 -28.37 26.52
C MET A 259 14.67 -27.14 26.94
N LYS A 260 15.33 -26.01 27.28
CA LYS A 260 14.63 -24.76 27.63
C LYS A 260 14.02 -24.12 26.39
N GLN A 261 14.72 -24.17 25.27
CA GLN A 261 14.28 -23.63 24.00
C GLN A 261 13.13 -24.46 23.42
N VAL A 262 13.26 -25.80 23.39
CA VAL A 262 12.17 -26.74 23.03
C VAL A 262 10.89 -26.48 23.82
N ALA A 263 11.01 -26.28 25.13
CA ALA A 263 9.88 -25.99 25.99
C ALA A 263 9.19 -24.65 25.62
N LYS A 264 9.99 -23.62 25.33
CA LYS A 264 9.50 -22.31 24.91
C LYS A 264 8.75 -22.38 23.58
N ASP A 265 9.33 -23.06 22.59
CA ASP A 265 8.79 -23.13 21.23
C ASP A 265 7.52 -23.97 21.15
N ARG A 266 7.41 -25.01 22.00
CA ARG A 266 6.19 -25.82 22.14
C ARG A 266 5.19 -25.27 23.16
N GLY A 267 5.52 -24.20 23.88
CA GLY A 267 4.66 -23.63 24.91
C GLY A 267 4.40 -24.54 26.13
N ILE A 268 5.28 -25.51 26.40
CA ILE A 268 5.19 -26.46 27.52
C ILE A 268 6.24 -26.16 28.60
N ARG A 269 6.17 -26.81 29.77
CA ARG A 269 7.19 -26.61 30.81
C ARG A 269 8.41 -27.47 30.53
N LYS A 270 9.61 -26.95 30.81
CA LYS A 270 10.88 -27.70 30.67
C LYS A 270 10.88 -29.04 31.41
N ARG A 271 10.21 -29.13 32.55
CA ARG A 271 10.11 -30.37 33.33
C ARG A 271 9.36 -31.46 32.55
N ASP A 272 8.35 -31.07 31.76
CA ASP A 272 7.51 -32.00 31.01
C ASP A 272 8.30 -32.55 29.80
N VAL A 273 9.15 -31.71 29.18
CA VAL A 273 10.16 -32.14 28.18
C VAL A 273 11.11 -33.17 28.77
N TYR A 274 11.66 -32.90 29.96
CA TYR A 274 12.60 -33.81 30.62
C TYR A 274 11.95 -35.15 30.97
N GLN A 275 10.73 -35.15 31.50
CA GLN A 275 10.00 -36.38 31.84
C GLN A 275 9.65 -37.21 30.61
N ALA A 276 9.25 -36.57 29.51
CA ALA A 276 8.94 -37.28 28.28
C ALA A 276 10.19 -37.95 27.67
N LEU A 277 11.35 -37.29 27.74
CA LEU A 277 12.63 -37.86 27.27
C LEU A 277 13.14 -39.02 28.14
N LEU A 278 12.80 -39.06 29.43
CA LEU A 278 13.17 -40.17 30.33
C LEU A 278 12.26 -41.40 30.19
N ASN A 279 11.02 -41.21 29.72
CA ASN A 279 10.04 -42.30 29.58
C ASN A 279 10.11 -42.99 28.21
N GLN A 280 11.01 -42.57 27.31
CA GLN A 280 11.27 -43.18 26.00
C GLN A 280 12.56 -44.01 25.96
N GLU A 281 13.36 -44.04 27.05
CA GLU A 281 14.46 -44.99 27.29
C GLU A 281 13.94 -46.32 27.90
#